data_AF-A0A0D2X0B7-F1
#
_entry.id   AF-A0A0D2X0B7-F1
#
_cell.length_a   1.000
_cell.length_b   1.000
_cell.length_c   1.000
_cell.angle_alpha   90.00
_cell.angle_beta   90.00
_cell.angle_gamma   90.00
#
_symmetry.space_group_name_H-M   'P 1'
#
loop_
_entity.id
_entity.type
_entity.pdbx_description
1 polymer ?
#
loop_
_entity_poly.entity_id
_entity_poly.type
_entity_poly.pdbx_seq_one_letter_code
_entity_poly.pdbx_strand_id
1 'polypeptide(L)'
;MDVLTFIPMTSTMAAAPLDPSLRFDPEQFNMQQQQQQQHSSTAPPMDSIPQLVARSEELQTQLYRMQSDLEYSQQQSERLRDELAQAEREISAKHANESRLMDKYNKTWDQLRSEKEEHSKLKTSMQSKEKEYQVEARRREREHLAVKDQLAKLQVDRKSNAKFGMEIVNAPKRVDISRPGARAQQVADQENEFHAFVQATFEERQRVLAEENATLRQALLTTHTFLAESVASFLPVIDELNEQVASAAKKNAKENGLDDSKVVTLAITPVPVAAFNQPMATGLPAIEKSAQAQMRAIADLLALLNQTRTLALQEAEQTRAERGVGGDSLANNLNESRIASLSNFDMQQRLAEHQTMHTATVAAMQEQMAQLETIIQQQDELLQQNVFQSEASGGDAVLLAAARMTNVSDSYLVEEHEELLDAKRRFEQERACFEQERKHYTDASIKLAKERELIQQERKTLERERSTMLDLQKTYTSCGSPSTPHRSRAPLTPVRGQSQYVTVATPGWLKDIRHEQARAVLF
;
A
#
# COMPACT_ATOMS: atom_id res chain seq x y z
N MET A 1 -26.07 -27.70 -12.15
CA MET A 1 -26.84 -28.73 -12.87
C MET A 1 -27.81 -27.99 -13.74
N ASP A 2 -27.40 -27.68 -14.97
CA ASP A 2 -28.29 -27.48 -16.11
C ASP A 2 -27.42 -27.68 -17.35
N VAL A 3 -27.78 -28.70 -18.12
CA VAL A 3 -27.06 -29.20 -19.28
C VAL A 3 -27.51 -28.33 -20.46
N LEU A 4 -26.73 -27.30 -20.79
CA LEU A 4 -26.87 -26.62 -22.07
C LEU A 4 -25.92 -27.27 -23.07
N THR A 5 -26.53 -28.13 -23.88
CA THR A 5 -25.98 -28.83 -25.03
C THR A 5 -25.29 -27.87 -25.99
N PHE A 6 -23.98 -28.07 -26.13
CA PHE A 6 -23.13 -27.46 -27.14
C PHE A 6 -23.45 -28.10 -28.51
N ILE A 7 -24.01 -27.33 -29.44
CA ILE A 7 -24.22 -27.75 -30.83
C ILE A 7 -23.00 -27.30 -31.64
N PRO A 8 -22.17 -28.20 -32.18
CA PRO A 8 -21.09 -27.80 -33.06
C PRO A 8 -21.64 -27.48 -34.45
N MET A 9 -21.51 -26.24 -34.90
CA MET A 9 -21.74 -25.87 -36.30
C MET A 9 -20.54 -26.30 -37.15
N THR A 10 -20.52 -27.56 -37.57
CA THR A 10 -19.74 -27.98 -38.74
C THR A 10 -20.54 -27.61 -39.99
N SER A 11 -20.21 -26.47 -40.60
CA SER A 11 -20.76 -26.08 -41.91
C SER A 11 -20.08 -26.91 -43.00
N THR A 12 -20.59 -28.13 -43.19
CA THR A 12 -20.32 -28.94 -44.38
C THR A 12 -21.16 -28.35 -45.50
N MET A 13 -20.56 -27.54 -46.38
CA MET A 13 -21.22 -27.08 -47.60
C MET A 13 -21.48 -28.28 -48.51
N ALA A 14 -22.68 -28.84 -48.39
CA ALA A 14 -23.21 -29.79 -49.35
C ALA A 14 -23.43 -29.06 -50.67
N ALA A 15 -22.65 -29.43 -51.69
CA ALA A 15 -22.86 -29.00 -53.06
C ALA A 15 -24.27 -29.39 -53.51
N ALA A 16 -25.10 -28.39 -53.80
CA ALA A 16 -26.40 -28.61 -54.44
C ALA A 16 -26.20 -29.31 -55.80
N PRO A 17 -27.02 -30.30 -56.16
CA PRO A 17 -26.90 -30.99 -57.43
C PRO A 17 -27.30 -30.02 -58.55
N LEU A 18 -26.36 -29.80 -59.47
CA LEU A 18 -26.61 -29.07 -60.71
C LEU A 18 -27.74 -29.75 -61.49
N ASP A 19 -28.69 -28.94 -61.92
CA ASP A 19 -29.86 -29.32 -62.72
C ASP A 19 -29.40 -30.07 -64.01
N PRO A 20 -29.78 -31.34 -64.20
CA PRO A 20 -29.37 -32.13 -65.37
C PRO A 20 -30.00 -31.66 -66.70
N SER A 21 -30.84 -30.62 -66.66
CA SER A 21 -31.52 -30.04 -67.83
C SER A 21 -30.62 -29.19 -68.75
N LEU A 22 -29.39 -28.86 -68.32
CA LEU A 22 -28.44 -28.01 -69.07
C LEU A 22 -27.29 -28.81 -69.69
N ARG A 23 -27.56 -30.03 -70.18
CA ARG A 23 -26.58 -30.80 -70.96
C ARG A 23 -26.63 -30.35 -72.42
N PHE A 24 -25.56 -29.66 -72.85
CA PHE A 24 -25.37 -29.26 -74.23
C PHE A 24 -25.29 -30.52 -75.12
N ASP A 25 -26.24 -30.67 -76.04
CA ASP A 25 -26.35 -31.81 -76.94
C ASP A 25 -25.74 -31.45 -78.31
N PRO A 26 -24.48 -31.87 -78.60
CA PRO A 26 -23.74 -31.40 -79.78
C PRO A 26 -24.35 -31.87 -81.11
N GLU A 27 -25.22 -32.89 -81.09
CA GLU A 27 -25.91 -33.36 -82.30
C GLU A 27 -27.05 -32.43 -82.75
N GLN A 28 -27.75 -31.75 -81.84
CA GLN A 28 -28.77 -30.77 -82.23
C GLN A 28 -28.16 -29.53 -82.86
N PHE A 29 -27.02 -29.08 -82.34
CA PHE A 29 -26.29 -27.94 -82.90
C PHE A 29 -25.77 -28.23 -84.32
N ASN A 30 -25.30 -29.46 -84.57
CA ASN A 30 -24.75 -29.84 -85.87
C ASN A 30 -25.85 -30.03 -86.94
N MET A 31 -27.01 -30.56 -86.55
CA MET A 31 -28.17 -30.69 -87.44
C MET A 31 -28.75 -29.33 -87.83
N GLN A 32 -28.76 -28.37 -86.90
CA GLN A 32 -29.22 -27.01 -87.17
C GLN A 32 -28.23 -26.23 -88.05
N GLN A 33 -26.92 -26.49 -87.91
CA GLN A 33 -25.92 -25.96 -88.83
C GLN A 33 -26.05 -26.55 -90.24
N GLN A 34 -26.39 -27.84 -90.35
CA GLN A 34 -26.55 -28.51 -91.64
C GLN A 34 -27.82 -28.08 -92.39
N GLN A 35 -28.90 -27.73 -91.67
CA GLN A 35 -30.09 -27.12 -92.26
C GLN A 35 -29.86 -25.66 -92.70
N GLN A 36 -29.00 -24.90 -92.02
CA GLN A 36 -28.64 -23.54 -92.46
C GLN A 36 -27.78 -23.52 -93.72
N GLN A 37 -26.98 -24.55 -93.97
CA GLN A 37 -26.15 -24.65 -95.18
C GLN A 37 -26.93 -25.03 -96.45
N GLN A 38 -28.15 -25.57 -96.35
CA GLN A 38 -28.96 -25.92 -97.53
C GLN A 38 -29.85 -24.79 -98.06
N HIS A 39 -29.91 -23.63 -97.39
CA HIS A 39 -30.75 -22.49 -97.80
C HIS A 39 -29.98 -21.25 -98.32
N SER A 40 -28.66 -21.33 -98.54
CA SER A 40 -27.82 -20.16 -98.88
C SER A 40 -27.63 -19.87 -100.39
N SER A 41 -28.48 -20.39 -101.29
CA SER A 41 -28.35 -20.20 -102.75
C SER A 41 -29.43 -19.28 -103.35
N THR A 42 -29.83 -18.23 -102.66
CA THR A 42 -30.63 -17.16 -103.26
C THR A 42 -30.12 -15.82 -102.76
N ALA A 43 -29.46 -15.07 -103.65
CA ALA A 43 -28.97 -13.72 -103.36
C ALA A 43 -30.15 -12.81 -102.96
N PRO A 44 -30.05 -12.06 -101.85
CA PRO A 44 -31.12 -11.15 -101.47
C PRO A 44 -31.17 -9.95 -102.43
N PRO A 45 -32.35 -9.38 -102.69
CA PRO A 45 -32.49 -8.22 -103.57
C PRO A 45 -31.71 -7.01 -103.01
N MET A 46 -31.15 -6.17 -103.88
CA MET A 46 -30.25 -5.06 -103.52
C MET A 46 -30.85 -3.99 -102.57
N ASP A 47 -32.16 -4.01 -102.33
CA ASP A 47 -32.84 -3.20 -101.30
C ASP A 47 -32.60 -3.69 -99.85
N SER A 48 -31.89 -4.82 -99.67
CA SER A 48 -31.71 -5.49 -98.38
C SER A 48 -30.46 -5.06 -97.60
N ILE A 49 -29.48 -4.45 -98.26
CA ILE A 49 -28.19 -4.07 -97.65
C ILE A 49 -28.38 -2.99 -96.56
N PRO A 50 -29.17 -1.91 -96.79
CA PRO A 50 -29.43 -0.92 -95.75
C PRO A 50 -30.17 -1.51 -94.54
N GLN A 51 -31.08 -2.47 -94.78
CA GLN A 51 -31.83 -3.15 -93.72
C GLN A 51 -30.93 -4.08 -92.89
N LEU A 52 -29.96 -4.77 -93.52
CA LEU A 52 -28.96 -5.58 -92.84
C LEU A 52 -28.01 -4.73 -91.98
N VAL A 53 -27.58 -3.58 -92.49
CA VAL A 53 -26.75 -2.63 -91.73
C VAL A 53 -27.52 -2.09 -90.53
N ALA A 54 -28.77 -1.63 -90.71
CA ALA A 54 -29.61 -1.16 -89.61
C ALA A 54 -29.83 -2.25 -88.55
N ARG A 55 -30.09 -3.49 -88.95
CA ARG A 55 -30.22 -4.63 -88.03
C ARG A 55 -28.91 -4.95 -87.29
N SER A 56 -27.77 -4.81 -87.95
CA SER A 56 -26.45 -4.98 -87.32
C SER A 56 -26.15 -3.88 -86.31
N GLU A 57 -26.48 -2.62 -86.62
CA GLU A 57 -26.34 -1.47 -85.72
C GLU A 57 -27.25 -1.61 -84.49
N GLU A 58 -28.47 -2.11 -84.69
CA GLU A 58 -29.42 -2.39 -83.59
C GLU A 58 -28.90 -3.51 -82.68
N LEU A 59 -28.36 -4.60 -83.23
CA LEU A 59 -27.72 -5.67 -82.47
C LEU A 59 -26.45 -5.21 -81.74
N GLN A 60 -25.62 -4.36 -82.35
CA GLN A 60 -24.47 -3.76 -81.66
C GLN A 60 -24.92 -2.90 -80.49
N THR A 61 -25.95 -2.09 -80.67
CA THR A 61 -26.52 -1.27 -79.60
C THR A 61 -27.05 -2.13 -78.45
N GLN A 62 -27.72 -3.25 -78.77
CA GLN A 62 -28.17 -4.22 -77.77
C GLN A 62 -27.00 -4.87 -77.02
N LEU A 63 -25.95 -5.28 -77.73
CA LEU A 63 -24.74 -5.84 -77.12
C LEU A 63 -24.06 -4.86 -76.17
N TYR A 64 -23.91 -3.59 -76.55
CA TYR A 64 -23.32 -2.57 -75.67
C TYR A 64 -24.16 -2.35 -74.40
N ARG A 65 -25.50 -2.33 -74.51
CA ARG A 65 -26.38 -2.23 -73.34
C ARG A 65 -26.22 -3.43 -72.42
N MET A 66 -26.30 -4.65 -72.98
CA MET A 66 -26.11 -5.88 -72.20
C MET A 66 -24.74 -5.95 -71.55
N GLN A 67 -23.69 -5.48 -72.24
CA GLN A 67 -22.34 -5.45 -71.69
C GLN A 67 -22.25 -4.45 -70.52
N SER A 68 -22.83 -3.26 -70.66
CA SER A 68 -22.90 -2.28 -69.57
C SER A 68 -23.69 -2.82 -68.36
N ASP A 69 -24.80 -3.53 -68.60
CA ASP A 69 -25.61 -4.12 -67.53
C ASP A 69 -24.86 -5.26 -66.82
N LEU A 70 -24.12 -6.07 -67.58
CA LEU A 70 -23.26 -7.12 -67.05
C LEU A 70 -22.13 -6.54 -66.20
N GLU A 71 -21.44 -5.51 -66.69
CA GLU A 71 -20.37 -4.82 -65.96
C GLU A 71 -20.90 -4.19 -64.66
N TYR A 72 -22.08 -3.58 -64.70
CA TYR A 72 -22.73 -3.06 -63.50
C TYR A 72 -23.05 -4.17 -62.49
N SER A 73 -23.64 -5.28 -62.94
CA SER A 73 -23.95 -6.44 -62.08
C SER A 73 -22.68 -7.06 -61.47
N GLN A 74 -21.59 -7.16 -62.25
CA GLN A 74 -20.29 -7.64 -61.79
C GLN A 74 -19.71 -6.73 -60.70
N GLN A 75 -19.71 -5.41 -60.92
CA GLN A 75 -19.26 -4.45 -59.92
C GLN A 75 -20.10 -4.51 -58.64
N GLN A 76 -21.42 -4.67 -58.75
CA GLN A 76 -22.28 -4.83 -57.56
C GLN A 76 -21.99 -6.15 -56.83
N SER A 77 -21.74 -7.24 -57.56
CA SER A 77 -21.35 -8.52 -56.97
C SER A 77 -19.98 -8.44 -56.26
N GLU A 78 -19.03 -7.69 -56.80
CA GLU A 78 -17.73 -7.44 -56.16
C GLU A 78 -17.89 -6.66 -54.86
N ARG A 79 -18.67 -5.57 -54.86
CA ARG A 79 -18.93 -4.79 -53.64
C ARG A 79 -19.58 -5.63 -52.54
N LEU A 80 -20.60 -6.43 -52.89
CA LEU A 80 -21.26 -7.32 -51.93
C LEU A 80 -20.30 -8.40 -51.39
N ARG A 81 -19.36 -8.89 -52.22
CA ARG A 81 -18.32 -9.83 -51.77
C ARG A 81 -17.34 -9.17 -50.80
N ASP A 82 -16.94 -7.93 -51.05
CA ASP A 82 -16.06 -7.19 -50.14
C ASP A 82 -16.76 -6.87 -48.81
N GLU A 83 -18.03 -6.47 -48.85
CA GLU A 83 -18.86 -6.27 -47.65
C GLU A 83 -19.01 -7.55 -46.83
N LEU A 84 -19.23 -8.69 -47.49
CA LEU A 84 -19.29 -9.99 -46.83
C LEU A 84 -17.94 -10.33 -46.16
N ALA A 85 -16.84 -10.18 -46.89
CA ALA A 85 -15.50 -10.45 -46.36
C ALA A 85 -15.10 -9.50 -45.22
N GLN A 86 -15.64 -8.28 -45.20
CA GLN A 86 -15.50 -7.36 -44.08
C GLN A 86 -16.32 -7.83 -42.87
N ALA A 87 -17.59 -8.17 -43.07
CA ALA A 87 -18.47 -8.66 -42.02
C ALA A 87 -17.90 -9.95 -41.36
N GLU A 88 -17.36 -10.88 -42.14
CA GLU A 88 -16.71 -12.10 -41.63
C GLU A 88 -15.49 -11.80 -40.76
N ARG A 89 -14.67 -10.80 -41.14
CA ARG A 89 -13.54 -10.32 -40.34
C ARG A 89 -14.01 -9.68 -39.05
N GLU A 90 -15.07 -8.87 -39.10
CA GLU A 90 -15.67 -8.24 -37.93
C GLU A 90 -16.25 -9.28 -36.97
N ILE A 91 -16.99 -10.28 -37.46
CA ILE A 91 -17.50 -11.40 -36.65
C ILE A 91 -16.35 -12.14 -35.97
N SER A 92 -15.28 -12.45 -36.71
CA SER A 92 -14.10 -13.12 -36.15
C SER A 92 -13.44 -12.29 -35.04
N ALA A 93 -13.32 -10.97 -35.23
CA ALA A 93 -12.78 -10.06 -34.23
C ALA A 93 -13.68 -9.98 -32.98
N LYS A 94 -15.00 -9.97 -33.16
CA LYS A 94 -15.98 -10.00 -32.06
C LYS A 94 -15.90 -11.30 -31.26
N HIS A 95 -15.84 -12.45 -31.93
CA HIS A 95 -15.69 -13.76 -31.28
C HIS A 95 -14.38 -13.87 -30.48
N ALA A 96 -13.27 -13.35 -31.02
CA ALA A 96 -12.00 -13.30 -30.29
C ALA A 96 -12.08 -12.41 -29.05
N ASN A 97 -12.78 -11.27 -29.14
CA ASN A 97 -13.00 -10.39 -28.00
C ASN A 97 -13.90 -11.03 -26.93
N GLU A 98 -14.96 -11.71 -27.34
CA GLU A 98 -15.85 -12.47 -26.45
C GLU A 98 -15.10 -13.57 -25.70
N SER A 99 -14.25 -14.33 -26.41
CA SER A 99 -13.39 -15.36 -25.80
C SER A 99 -12.47 -14.76 -24.73
N ARG A 100 -11.83 -13.61 -25.02
CA ARG A 100 -10.98 -12.89 -24.05
C ARG A 100 -11.76 -12.38 -22.85
N LEU A 101 -13.00 -11.94 -23.03
CA LEU A 101 -13.87 -11.49 -21.94
C LEU A 101 -14.31 -12.68 -21.07
N MET A 102 -14.62 -13.82 -21.68
CA MET A 102 -14.94 -15.05 -20.96
C MET A 102 -13.77 -15.55 -20.12
N ASP A 103 -12.53 -15.49 -20.64
CA ASP A 103 -11.34 -15.84 -19.85
C ASP A 103 -11.16 -14.92 -18.63
N LYS A 104 -11.39 -13.61 -18.81
CA LYS A 104 -11.36 -12.65 -17.71
C LYS A 104 -12.45 -12.94 -16.68
N TYR A 105 -13.68 -13.20 -17.12
CA TYR A 105 -14.80 -13.55 -16.26
C TYR A 105 -14.49 -14.80 -15.42
N ASN A 106 -14.04 -15.87 -16.08
CA ASN A 106 -13.69 -17.13 -15.40
C ASN A 106 -12.58 -16.91 -14.36
N LYS A 107 -11.53 -16.15 -14.71
CA LYS A 107 -10.45 -15.81 -13.77
C LYS A 107 -10.95 -15.05 -12.55
N THR A 108 -11.79 -14.03 -12.75
CA THR A 108 -12.37 -13.27 -11.63
C THR A 108 -13.30 -14.11 -10.77
N TRP A 109 -14.01 -15.06 -11.38
CA TRP A 109 -14.91 -15.95 -10.67
C TRP A 109 -14.15 -16.99 -9.83
N ASP A 110 -13.06 -17.54 -10.36
CA ASP A 110 -12.17 -18.44 -9.60
C ASP A 110 -11.51 -17.70 -8.43
N GLN A 111 -11.08 -16.44 -8.63
CA GLN A 111 -10.58 -15.59 -7.55
C GLN A 111 -11.64 -15.38 -6.46
N LEU A 112 -12.85 -14.96 -6.83
CA LEU A 112 -13.94 -14.77 -5.88
C LEU A 112 -14.29 -16.06 -5.11
N ARG A 113 -14.24 -17.22 -5.79
CA ARG A 113 -14.44 -18.51 -5.14
C ARG A 113 -13.34 -18.79 -4.11
N SER A 114 -12.08 -18.57 -4.47
CA SER A 114 -10.95 -18.77 -3.54
C SER A 114 -11.03 -17.84 -2.33
N GLU A 115 -11.40 -16.57 -2.53
CA GLU A 115 -11.58 -15.61 -1.43
C GLU A 115 -12.73 -16.02 -0.49
N LYS A 116 -13.83 -16.58 -1.03
CA LYS A 116 -14.92 -17.12 -0.20
C LYS A 116 -14.46 -18.31 0.65
N GLU A 117 -13.62 -19.18 0.12
CA GLU A 117 -13.05 -20.31 0.86
C GLU A 117 -12.10 -19.83 1.97
N GLU A 118 -11.24 -18.85 1.67
CA GLU A 118 -10.35 -18.23 2.67
C GLU A 118 -11.13 -17.50 3.76
N HIS A 119 -12.17 -16.74 3.40
CA HIS A 119 -13.05 -16.10 4.38
C HIS A 119 -13.74 -17.14 5.28
N SER A 120 -14.19 -18.27 4.73
CA SER A 120 -14.77 -19.37 5.51
C SER A 120 -13.74 -19.95 6.49
N LYS A 121 -12.51 -20.21 6.05
CA LYS A 121 -11.41 -20.69 6.92
C LYS A 121 -11.11 -19.69 8.03
N LEU A 122 -10.91 -18.41 7.69
CA LEU A 122 -10.65 -17.35 8.66
C LEU A 122 -11.77 -17.21 9.68
N LYS A 123 -13.03 -17.28 9.24
CA LYS A 123 -14.20 -17.28 10.13
C LYS A 123 -14.15 -18.42 11.14
N THR A 124 -13.85 -19.64 10.69
CA THR A 124 -13.72 -20.79 11.62
C THR A 124 -12.53 -20.65 12.57
N SER A 125 -11.39 -20.14 12.10
CA SER A 125 -10.20 -19.87 12.91
C SER A 125 -10.49 -18.81 13.98
N MET A 126 -11.14 -17.71 13.62
CA MET A 126 -11.57 -16.68 14.56
C MET A 126 -12.52 -17.23 15.62
N GLN A 127 -13.51 -18.03 15.23
CA GLN A 127 -14.42 -18.66 16.20
C GLN A 127 -13.71 -19.62 17.16
N SER A 128 -12.66 -20.31 16.70
CA SER A 128 -11.81 -21.12 17.56
C SER A 128 -11.05 -20.25 18.56
N LYS A 129 -10.43 -19.16 18.07
CA LYS A 129 -9.67 -18.21 18.89
C LYS A 129 -10.53 -17.50 19.94
N GLU A 130 -11.75 -17.12 19.58
CA GLU A 130 -12.71 -16.54 20.51
C GLU A 130 -13.04 -17.50 21.66
N LYS A 131 -13.28 -18.77 21.35
CA LYS A 131 -13.51 -19.80 22.37
C LYS A 131 -12.27 -20.01 23.25
N GLU A 132 -11.06 -20.01 22.67
CA GLU A 132 -9.81 -20.09 23.42
C GLU A 132 -9.66 -18.91 24.40
N TYR A 133 -9.90 -17.67 23.94
CA TYR A 133 -9.84 -16.48 24.79
C TYR A 133 -10.88 -16.50 25.90
N GLN A 134 -12.11 -16.94 25.61
CA GLN A 134 -13.14 -17.08 26.65
C GLN A 134 -12.76 -18.10 27.72
N VAL A 135 -12.16 -19.23 27.33
CA VAL A 135 -11.68 -20.24 28.29
C VAL A 135 -10.54 -19.68 29.14
N GLU A 136 -9.58 -18.98 28.51
CA GLU A 136 -8.43 -18.39 29.19
C GLU A 136 -8.86 -17.24 30.14
N ALA A 137 -9.81 -16.41 29.72
CA ALA A 137 -10.40 -15.37 30.57
C ALA A 137 -11.04 -15.97 31.82
N ARG A 138 -11.88 -17.01 31.67
CA ARG A 138 -12.49 -17.72 32.80
C ARG A 138 -11.45 -18.38 33.69
N ARG A 139 -10.34 -18.87 33.13
CA ARG A 139 -9.23 -19.43 33.91
C ARG A 139 -8.58 -18.34 34.77
N ARG A 140 -8.23 -17.19 34.18
CA ARG A 140 -7.64 -16.07 34.93
C ARG A 140 -8.59 -15.52 36.00
N GLU A 141 -9.89 -15.46 35.74
CA GLU A 141 -10.89 -15.08 36.74
C GLU A 141 -10.85 -16.00 37.96
N ARG A 142 -10.79 -17.32 37.74
CA ARG A 142 -10.69 -18.30 38.84
C ARG A 142 -9.39 -18.15 39.63
N GLU A 143 -8.27 -17.93 38.94
CA GLU A 143 -6.97 -17.69 39.58
C GLU A 143 -6.99 -16.40 40.41
N HIS A 144 -7.56 -15.32 39.86
CA HIS A 144 -7.74 -14.05 40.57
C HIS A 144 -8.63 -14.22 41.81
N LEU A 145 -9.75 -14.94 41.70
CA LEU A 145 -10.61 -15.26 42.83
C LEU A 145 -9.88 -16.11 43.89
N ALA A 146 -9.10 -17.10 43.48
CA ALA A 146 -8.33 -17.93 44.40
C ALA A 146 -7.28 -17.10 45.17
N VAL A 147 -6.57 -16.21 44.50
CA VAL A 147 -5.61 -15.28 45.14
C VAL A 147 -6.34 -14.33 46.09
N LYS A 148 -7.50 -13.80 45.68
CA LYS A 148 -8.33 -12.94 46.52
C LYS A 148 -8.78 -13.65 47.80
N ASP A 149 -9.22 -14.90 47.70
CA ASP A 149 -9.62 -15.72 48.84
C ASP A 149 -8.44 -16.03 49.76
N GLN A 150 -7.26 -16.35 49.20
CA GLN A 150 -6.03 -16.52 49.99
C GLN A 150 -5.64 -15.25 50.74
N LEU A 151 -5.73 -14.09 50.08
CA LEU A 151 -5.45 -12.79 50.71
C LEU A 151 -6.46 -12.51 51.84
N ALA A 152 -7.75 -12.74 51.62
CA ALA A 152 -8.78 -12.58 52.64
C ALA A 152 -8.50 -13.49 53.85
N LYS A 153 -8.13 -14.75 53.62
CA LYS A 153 -7.73 -15.69 54.68
C LYS A 153 -6.51 -15.18 55.46
N LEU A 154 -5.46 -14.71 54.78
CA LEU A 154 -4.28 -14.14 55.43
C LEU A 154 -4.60 -12.86 56.23
N GLN A 155 -5.56 -12.05 55.79
CA GLN A 155 -6.00 -10.88 56.55
C GLN A 155 -6.75 -11.27 57.83
N VAL A 156 -7.55 -12.35 57.78
CA VAL A 156 -8.21 -12.92 58.98
C VAL A 156 -7.17 -13.51 59.91
N ASP A 157 -6.25 -14.32 59.38
CA ASP A 157 -5.15 -14.94 60.16
C ASP A 157 -4.22 -13.88 60.76
N ARG A 158 -3.98 -12.75 60.08
CA ARG A 158 -3.21 -11.63 60.65
C ARG A 158 -3.93 -10.95 61.81
N LYS A 159 -5.26 -10.84 61.76
CA LYS A 159 -6.06 -10.26 62.85
C LYS A 159 -6.17 -11.19 64.06
N SER A 160 -6.22 -12.51 63.86
CA SER A 160 -6.18 -13.51 64.94
C SER A 160 -4.77 -13.72 65.50
N ASN A 161 -3.74 -13.75 64.65
CA ASN A 161 -2.33 -13.89 65.04
C ASN A 161 -1.65 -12.57 65.45
N ALA A 162 -2.32 -11.42 65.41
CA ALA A 162 -1.79 -10.17 65.98
C ALA A 162 -1.48 -10.26 67.49
N LYS A 163 -1.95 -11.32 68.19
CA LYS A 163 -1.60 -11.64 69.58
C LYS A 163 -0.46 -12.65 69.75
N PHE A 164 0.00 -13.30 68.69
CA PHE A 164 1.15 -14.21 68.70
C PHE A 164 2.20 -13.66 67.72
N GLY A 165 3.07 -12.80 68.25
CA GLY A 165 4.21 -12.30 67.50
C GLY A 165 5.09 -13.45 67.02
N MET A 166 5.31 -13.50 65.70
CA MET A 166 6.37 -14.20 64.97
C MET A 166 7.10 -15.29 65.76
N GLU A 167 6.44 -16.42 65.99
CA GLU A 167 7.09 -17.61 66.49
C GLU A 167 7.78 -18.31 65.32
N ILE A 168 9.11 -18.38 65.34
CA ILE A 168 9.89 -19.12 64.34
C ILE A 168 9.65 -20.61 64.61
N VAL A 169 8.62 -21.19 63.98
CA VAL A 169 8.21 -22.59 64.17
C VAL A 169 9.22 -23.60 63.58
N ASN A 170 10.32 -23.13 62.98
CA ASN A 170 11.38 -24.00 62.49
C ASN A 170 12.77 -23.48 62.88
N ALA A 171 13.15 -23.64 64.15
CA ALA A 171 14.55 -23.85 64.47
C ALA A 171 14.95 -25.22 63.90
N PRO A 172 15.87 -25.31 62.92
CA PRO A 172 16.22 -26.57 62.29
C PRO A 172 16.86 -27.49 63.33
N LYS A 173 16.13 -28.52 63.76
CA LYS A 173 16.73 -29.64 64.48
C LYS A 173 17.67 -30.33 63.51
N ARG A 174 18.95 -30.26 63.83
CA ARG A 174 19.94 -31.18 63.28
C ARG A 174 19.44 -32.61 63.48
N VAL A 175 19.70 -33.44 62.47
CA VAL A 175 19.96 -34.89 62.50
C VAL A 175 19.05 -35.70 61.57
N ASP A 176 19.78 -36.45 60.74
CA ASP A 176 19.48 -37.61 59.91
C ASP A 176 18.83 -37.48 58.53
N ILE A 177 19.73 -37.70 57.57
CA ILE A 177 19.54 -38.12 56.19
C ILE A 177 18.61 -39.34 56.16
N SER A 178 17.32 -39.14 55.88
CA SER A 178 16.52 -40.10 55.11
C SER A 178 15.12 -39.59 54.81
N ARG A 179 14.81 -39.64 53.50
CA ARG A 179 13.55 -39.39 52.80
C ARG A 179 13.16 -37.91 52.65
N PRO A 180 13.05 -37.38 51.42
CA PRO A 180 12.45 -36.08 51.20
C PRO A 180 10.99 -36.15 51.64
N GLY A 181 10.62 -35.38 52.67
CA GLY A 181 9.22 -35.24 53.06
C GLY A 181 8.42 -34.61 51.92
N ALA A 182 7.09 -34.79 51.92
CA ALA A 182 6.18 -34.27 50.90
C ALA A 182 6.38 -32.76 50.58
N ARG A 183 6.88 -31.99 51.54
CA ARG A 183 7.21 -30.57 51.39
C ARG A 183 8.47 -30.31 50.55
N ALA A 184 9.48 -31.19 50.62
CA ALA A 184 10.66 -31.13 49.76
C ALA A 184 10.34 -31.61 48.34
N GLN A 185 9.45 -32.60 48.20
CA GLN A 185 8.93 -33.01 46.89
C GLN A 185 8.10 -31.89 46.24
N GLN A 186 7.24 -31.21 47.01
CA GLN A 186 6.45 -30.09 46.51
C GLN A 186 7.31 -28.89 46.06
N VAL A 187 8.42 -28.61 46.75
CA VAL A 187 9.38 -27.57 46.33
C VAL A 187 10.11 -28.01 45.06
N ALA A 188 10.54 -29.26 44.96
CA ALA A 188 11.14 -29.80 43.74
C ALA A 188 10.16 -29.80 42.57
N ASP A 189 8.88 -30.12 42.79
CA ASP A 189 7.84 -30.08 41.77
C ASP A 189 7.57 -28.63 41.31
N GLN A 190 7.56 -27.65 42.22
CA GLN A 190 7.46 -26.22 41.88
C GLN A 190 8.70 -25.71 41.13
N GLU A 191 9.90 -26.14 41.51
CA GLU A 191 11.13 -25.81 40.79
C GLU A 191 11.12 -26.43 39.39
N ASN A 192 10.66 -27.67 39.25
CA ASN A 192 10.50 -28.33 37.95
C ASN A 192 9.45 -27.64 37.07
N GLU A 193 8.31 -27.21 37.64
CA GLU A 193 7.31 -26.41 36.94
C GLU A 193 7.86 -25.05 36.50
N PHE A 194 8.65 -24.40 37.36
CA PHE A 194 9.33 -23.15 37.02
C PHE A 194 10.36 -23.35 35.90
N HIS A 195 11.18 -24.41 35.96
CA HIS A 195 12.12 -24.76 34.91
C HIS A 195 11.39 -25.08 33.59
N ALA A 196 10.29 -25.81 33.63
CA ALA A 196 9.47 -26.11 32.46
C ALA A 196 8.84 -24.84 31.88
N PHE A 197 8.37 -23.91 32.71
CA PHE A 197 7.83 -22.62 32.28
C PHE A 197 8.90 -21.73 31.64
N VAL A 198 10.08 -21.64 32.26
CA VAL A 198 11.22 -20.90 31.71
C VAL A 198 11.66 -21.52 30.37
N GLN A 199 11.73 -22.84 30.28
CA GLN A 199 12.04 -23.53 29.04
C GLN A 199 10.98 -23.27 27.97
N ALA A 200 9.69 -23.37 28.29
CA ALA A 200 8.60 -23.09 27.37
C ALA A 200 8.59 -21.64 26.87
N THR A 201 8.90 -20.67 27.74
CA THR A 201 9.02 -19.25 27.33
C THR A 201 10.24 -19.01 26.47
N PHE A 202 11.37 -19.69 26.72
CA PHE A 202 12.53 -19.66 25.83
C PHE A 202 12.25 -20.32 24.47
N GLU A 203 11.56 -21.45 24.46
CA GLU A 203 11.15 -22.17 23.24
C GLU A 203 10.18 -21.31 22.41
N GLU A 204 9.18 -20.69 23.04
CA GLU A 204 8.27 -19.76 22.35
C GLU A 204 9.02 -18.54 21.81
N ARG A 205 9.97 -17.98 22.58
CA ARG A 205 10.80 -16.88 22.09
C ARG A 205 11.68 -17.31 20.90
N GLN A 206 12.23 -18.52 20.92
CA GLN A 206 12.96 -19.09 19.78
C GLN A 206 12.05 -19.30 18.57
N ARG A 207 10.80 -19.73 18.79
CA ARG A 207 9.79 -19.92 17.74
C ARG A 207 9.45 -18.60 17.06
N VAL A 208 9.17 -17.55 17.83
CA VAL A 208 8.90 -16.19 17.32
C VAL A 208 10.10 -15.64 16.56
N LEU A 209 11.31 -15.79 17.10
CA LEU A 209 12.53 -15.35 16.41
C LEU A 209 12.75 -16.12 15.09
N ALA A 210 12.40 -17.40 15.02
CA ALA A 210 12.48 -18.19 13.79
C ALA A 210 11.46 -17.72 12.75
N GLU A 211 10.22 -17.41 13.16
CA GLU A 211 9.18 -16.84 12.29
C GLU A 211 9.55 -15.44 11.76
N GLU A 212 10.05 -14.56 12.64
CA GLU A 212 10.58 -13.25 12.25
C GLU A 212 11.75 -13.38 11.26
N ASN A 213 12.69 -14.31 11.52
CA ASN A 213 13.81 -14.55 10.61
C ASN A 213 13.35 -15.09 9.25
N ALA A 214 12.35 -15.97 9.21
CA ALA A 214 11.76 -16.46 7.97
C ALA A 214 11.10 -15.32 7.17
N THR A 215 10.37 -14.44 7.87
CA THR A 215 9.73 -13.26 7.26
C THR A 215 10.78 -12.29 6.70
N LEU A 216 11.86 -12.04 7.43
CA LEU A 216 12.97 -11.20 6.99
C LEU A 216 13.68 -11.79 5.77
N ARG A 217 13.91 -13.10 5.74
CA ARG A 217 14.50 -13.78 4.57
C ARG A 217 13.58 -13.68 3.35
N GLN A 218 12.28 -13.82 3.54
CA GLN A 218 11.31 -13.65 2.47
C GLN A 218 11.31 -12.21 1.94
N ALA A 219 11.31 -11.20 2.81
CA ALA A 219 11.41 -9.79 2.42
C ALA A 219 12.73 -9.47 1.68
N LEU A 220 13.85 -10.06 2.11
CA LEU A 220 15.13 -9.92 1.43
C LEU A 220 15.10 -10.57 0.04
N LEU A 221 14.46 -11.73 -0.09
CA LEU A 221 14.29 -12.40 -1.37
C LEU A 221 13.40 -11.59 -2.32
N THR A 222 12.26 -11.08 -1.85
CA THR A 222 11.33 -10.31 -2.69
C THR A 222 11.94 -9.01 -3.19
N THR A 223 12.70 -8.32 -2.34
CA THR A 223 13.43 -7.11 -2.74
C THR A 223 14.54 -7.42 -3.76
N HIS A 224 15.28 -8.51 -3.57
CA HIS A 224 16.31 -8.96 -4.51
C HIS A 224 15.73 -9.36 -5.88
N THR A 225 14.60 -10.08 -5.90
CA THR A 225 13.91 -10.45 -7.14
C THR A 225 13.36 -9.22 -7.86
N PHE A 226 12.77 -8.27 -7.13
CA PHE A 226 12.28 -7.02 -7.71
C PHE A 226 13.40 -6.20 -8.36
N LEU A 227 14.58 -6.10 -7.71
CA LEU A 227 15.74 -5.43 -8.28
C LEU A 227 16.24 -6.15 -9.54
N ALA A 228 16.28 -7.49 -9.54
CA ALA A 228 16.67 -8.27 -10.70
C ALA A 228 15.72 -8.07 -11.88
N GLU A 229 14.41 -8.14 -11.65
CA GLU A 229 13.36 -7.92 -12.65
C GLU A 229 13.40 -6.49 -13.19
N SER A 230 13.61 -5.50 -12.31
CA SER A 230 13.75 -4.10 -12.72
C SER A 230 14.90 -3.95 -13.70
N VAL A 231 16.10 -4.48 -13.39
CA VAL A 231 17.23 -4.41 -14.34
C VAL A 231 16.95 -5.19 -15.63
N ALA A 232 16.36 -6.38 -15.54
CA ALA A 232 15.97 -7.18 -16.70
C ALA A 232 15.00 -6.44 -17.64
N SER A 233 14.08 -5.65 -17.09
CA SER A 233 13.12 -4.88 -17.88
C SER A 233 13.76 -3.72 -18.67
N PHE A 234 14.86 -3.16 -18.17
CA PHE A 234 15.57 -2.07 -18.85
C PHE A 234 16.59 -2.55 -19.89
N LEU A 235 17.10 -3.78 -19.77
CA LEU A 235 18.02 -4.41 -20.75
C LEU A 235 17.60 -4.23 -22.23
N PRO A 236 16.38 -4.56 -22.66
CA PRO A 236 15.97 -4.38 -24.07
C PRO A 236 15.92 -2.91 -24.52
N VAL A 237 15.57 -1.98 -23.62
CA VAL A 237 15.57 -0.53 -23.91
C VAL A 237 17.01 -0.04 -24.13
N ILE A 238 17.97 -0.61 -23.41
CA ILE A 238 19.38 -0.28 -23.56
C ILE A 238 19.95 -0.86 -24.84
N ASP A 239 19.58 -2.10 -25.20
CA ASP A 239 20.00 -2.70 -26.47
C ASP A 239 19.48 -1.85 -27.65
N GLU A 240 18.22 -1.40 -27.58
CA GLU A 240 17.63 -0.50 -28.57
C GLU A 240 18.32 0.88 -28.60
N LEU A 241 18.63 1.47 -27.43
CA LEU A 241 19.37 2.73 -27.35
C LEU A 241 20.82 2.61 -27.82
N ASN A 242 21.50 1.51 -27.51
CA ASN A 242 22.85 1.21 -27.99
C ASN A 242 22.86 1.02 -29.50
N GLU A 243 21.84 0.38 -30.07
CA GLU A 243 21.69 0.25 -31.52
C GLU A 243 21.41 1.60 -32.19
N GLN A 244 20.58 2.46 -31.57
CA GLN A 244 20.34 3.83 -32.03
C GLN A 244 21.60 4.69 -31.96
N VAL A 245 22.35 4.66 -30.86
CA VAL A 245 23.63 5.38 -30.70
C VAL A 245 24.69 4.84 -31.65
N ALA A 246 24.79 3.52 -31.85
CA ALA A 246 25.70 2.94 -32.84
C ALA A 246 25.32 3.33 -34.28
N SER A 247 24.02 3.49 -34.57
CA SER A 247 23.54 3.96 -35.88
C SER A 247 23.83 5.45 -36.11
N ALA A 248 23.71 6.29 -35.06
CA ALA A 248 24.06 7.70 -35.09
C ALA A 248 25.59 7.92 -35.17
N ALA A 249 26.37 7.14 -34.43
CA ALA A 249 27.83 7.10 -34.51
C ALA A 249 28.30 6.69 -35.90
N LYS A 250 27.67 5.68 -36.54
CA LYS A 250 27.99 5.29 -37.93
C LYS A 250 27.63 6.37 -38.96
N LYS A 251 26.62 7.21 -38.71
CA LYS A 251 26.31 8.39 -39.55
C LYS A 251 27.36 9.49 -39.39
N ASN A 252 27.91 9.69 -38.19
CA ASN A 252 28.90 10.73 -37.89
C ASN A 252 30.37 10.27 -38.12
N ALA A 253 30.66 8.97 -38.11
CA ALA A 253 32.00 8.39 -38.31
C ALA A 253 32.53 8.48 -39.76
N LYS A 254 31.76 9.06 -40.69
CA LYS A 254 32.30 9.42 -42.02
C LYS A 254 33.22 10.64 -42.00
N GLU A 255 33.31 11.38 -40.89
CA GLU A 255 34.11 12.61 -40.86
C GLU A 255 35.20 12.69 -39.78
N ASN A 256 35.15 11.95 -38.67
CA ASN A 256 36.23 11.98 -37.68
C ASN A 256 36.38 10.62 -36.98
N GLY A 257 37.49 9.92 -37.24
CA GLY A 257 37.81 8.65 -36.60
C GLY A 257 37.90 8.79 -35.09
N LEU A 258 37.03 8.09 -34.35
CA LEU A 258 37.11 7.94 -32.90
C LEU A 258 36.63 6.56 -32.45
N ASP A 259 37.26 6.12 -31.36
CA ASP A 259 37.46 4.77 -30.83
C ASP A 259 36.19 4.06 -30.30
N ASP A 260 36.15 2.74 -30.50
CA ASP A 260 34.97 1.87 -30.49
C ASP A 260 34.63 1.24 -29.12
N SER A 261 35.18 1.77 -28.01
CA SER A 261 35.22 1.02 -26.74
C SER A 261 34.47 1.69 -25.57
N LYS A 262 33.13 1.69 -25.61
CA LYS A 262 32.28 1.79 -24.39
C LYS A 262 30.97 1.01 -24.52
N VAL A 263 31.04 -0.28 -24.87
CA VAL A 263 29.90 -1.18 -24.67
C VAL A 263 29.88 -1.59 -23.20
N VAL A 264 28.96 -1.03 -22.41
CA VAL A 264 28.77 -1.37 -21.00
C VAL A 264 28.26 -2.81 -20.91
N THR A 265 29.13 -3.75 -20.52
CA THR A 265 28.75 -5.15 -20.32
C THR A 265 28.11 -5.32 -18.94
N LEU A 266 26.78 -5.30 -18.88
CA LEU A 266 26.00 -5.51 -17.65
C LEU A 266 25.87 -7.00 -17.32
N ALA A 267 26.95 -7.61 -16.82
CA ALA A 267 26.89 -8.97 -16.33
C ALA A 267 26.31 -8.99 -14.89
N ILE A 268 25.01 -9.24 -14.76
CA ILE A 268 24.37 -9.48 -13.46
C ILE A 268 24.17 -10.98 -13.30
N THR A 269 24.96 -11.61 -12.43
CA THR A 269 24.75 -12.99 -12.04
C THR A 269 23.64 -13.05 -10.97
N PRO A 270 22.50 -13.72 -11.23
CA PRO A 270 21.46 -13.87 -10.23
C PRO A 270 21.94 -14.79 -9.10
N VAL A 271 21.70 -14.38 -7.85
CA VAL A 271 21.98 -15.21 -6.68
C VAL A 271 20.92 -16.29 -6.57
N PRO A 272 21.29 -17.57 -6.40
CA PRO A 272 20.32 -18.65 -6.25
C PRO A 272 19.47 -18.45 -5.00
N VAL A 273 18.17 -18.77 -5.08
CA VAL A 273 17.23 -18.76 -3.94
C VAL A 273 17.77 -19.57 -2.74
N ALA A 274 18.55 -20.62 -3.00
CA ALA A 274 19.20 -21.43 -1.98
C ALA A 274 20.15 -20.63 -1.07
N ALA A 275 20.73 -19.51 -1.53
CA ALA A 275 21.60 -18.65 -0.73
C ALA A 275 20.83 -17.92 0.40
N PHE A 276 19.54 -17.65 0.21
CA PHE A 276 18.67 -17.01 1.20
C PHE A 276 18.25 -17.96 2.33
N ASN A 277 18.39 -19.28 2.11
CA ASN A 277 18.08 -20.30 3.11
C ASN A 277 19.28 -20.67 3.99
N GLN A 278 20.49 -20.22 3.63
CA GLN A 278 21.70 -20.48 4.40
C GLN A 278 21.75 -19.66 5.71
N PRO A 279 22.58 -20.07 6.69
CA PRO A 279 22.88 -19.22 7.85
C PRO A 279 23.32 -17.82 7.41
N MET A 280 22.87 -16.78 8.12
CA MET A 280 23.16 -15.38 7.78
C MET A 280 24.67 -15.11 7.62
N ALA A 281 25.53 -15.80 8.37
CA ALA A 281 26.97 -15.67 8.26
C ALA A 281 27.55 -16.10 6.89
N THR A 282 26.89 -16.99 6.16
CA THR A 282 27.38 -17.54 4.88
C THR A 282 26.63 -17.00 3.68
N GLY A 283 25.32 -16.78 3.79
CA GLY A 283 24.48 -16.30 2.68
C GLY A 283 24.57 -14.79 2.44
N LEU A 284 24.71 -13.99 3.50
CA LEU A 284 24.61 -12.53 3.44
C LEU A 284 25.66 -11.87 2.52
N PRO A 285 26.95 -12.27 2.53
CA PRO A 285 27.96 -11.63 1.68
C PRO A 285 27.70 -11.81 0.17
N ALA A 286 27.08 -12.93 -0.23
CA ALA A 286 26.74 -13.18 -1.62
C ALA A 286 25.52 -12.34 -2.06
N ILE A 287 24.51 -12.26 -1.20
CA ILE A 287 23.31 -11.45 -1.44
C ILE A 287 23.67 -9.96 -1.51
N GLU A 288 24.50 -9.49 -0.58
CA GLU A 288 24.95 -8.10 -0.54
C GLU A 288 25.76 -7.73 -1.79
N LYS A 289 26.72 -8.56 -2.21
CA LYS A 289 27.48 -8.33 -3.44
C LYS A 289 26.60 -8.26 -4.68
N SER A 290 25.58 -9.11 -4.76
CA SER A 290 24.64 -9.13 -5.89
C SER A 290 23.73 -7.91 -5.88
N ALA A 291 23.15 -7.53 -4.73
CA ALA A 291 22.35 -6.33 -4.61
C ALA A 291 23.15 -5.07 -4.93
N GLN A 292 24.41 -4.98 -4.47
CA GLN A 292 25.32 -3.89 -4.83
C GLN A 292 25.62 -3.86 -6.33
N ALA A 293 25.80 -5.02 -6.97
CA ALA A 293 26.00 -5.08 -8.42
C ALA A 293 24.76 -4.63 -9.19
N GLN A 294 23.55 -5.04 -8.76
CA GLN A 294 22.28 -4.60 -9.33
C GLN A 294 22.07 -3.09 -9.17
N MET A 295 22.36 -2.53 -7.99
CA MET A 295 22.24 -1.08 -7.77
C MET A 295 23.24 -0.27 -8.60
N ARG A 296 24.48 -0.74 -8.75
CA ARG A 296 25.47 -0.12 -9.65
C ARG A 296 25.01 -0.16 -11.09
N ALA A 297 24.49 -1.31 -11.54
CA ALA A 297 23.88 -1.44 -12.85
C ALA A 297 22.79 -0.39 -13.07
N ILE A 298 21.80 -0.27 -12.17
CA ILE A 298 20.73 0.74 -12.28
C ILE A 298 21.30 2.16 -12.35
N ALA A 299 22.31 2.48 -11.54
CA ALA A 299 22.94 3.80 -11.55
C ALA A 299 23.62 4.10 -12.90
N ASP A 300 24.34 3.13 -13.45
CA ASP A 300 24.98 3.25 -14.77
C ASP A 300 23.93 3.41 -15.89
N LEU A 301 22.78 2.73 -15.78
CA LEU A 301 21.66 2.89 -16.71
C LEU A 301 21.06 4.30 -16.69
N LEU A 302 20.83 4.83 -15.49
CA LEU A 302 20.31 6.19 -15.33
C LEU A 302 21.31 7.23 -15.86
N ALA A 303 22.60 7.01 -15.67
CA ALA A 303 23.64 7.87 -16.22
C ALA A 303 23.64 7.85 -17.76
N LEU A 304 23.55 6.67 -18.37
CA LEU A 304 23.50 6.52 -19.83
C LEU A 304 22.25 7.19 -20.42
N LEU A 305 21.08 6.97 -19.82
CA LEU A 305 19.82 7.55 -20.30
C LEU A 305 19.84 9.09 -20.22
N ASN A 306 20.40 9.65 -19.14
CA ASN A 306 20.62 11.08 -19.02
C ASN A 306 21.61 11.62 -20.07
N GLN A 307 22.69 10.90 -20.34
CA GLN A 307 23.66 11.28 -21.37
C GLN A 307 22.99 11.31 -22.77
N THR A 308 22.24 10.27 -23.13
CA THR A 308 21.51 10.22 -24.42
C THR A 308 20.51 11.36 -24.54
N ARG A 309 19.79 11.69 -23.46
CA ARG A 309 18.87 12.85 -23.42
C ARG A 309 19.60 14.16 -23.67
N THR A 310 20.78 14.37 -23.08
CA THR A 310 21.56 15.60 -23.29
C THR A 310 22.09 15.72 -24.72
N LEU A 311 22.54 14.62 -25.33
CA LEU A 311 23.00 14.61 -26.72
C LEU A 311 21.84 14.91 -27.69
N ALA A 312 20.66 14.33 -27.48
CA ALA A 312 19.48 14.60 -28.30
C ALA A 312 19.03 16.08 -28.23
N LEU A 313 19.16 16.71 -27.05
CA LEU A 313 18.88 18.14 -26.88
C LEU A 313 19.93 19.01 -27.59
N GLN A 314 21.22 18.64 -27.53
CA GLN A 314 22.27 19.34 -28.25
C GLN A 314 22.13 19.23 -29.78
N GLU A 315 21.77 18.06 -30.30
CA GLU A 315 21.45 17.89 -31.74
C GLU A 315 20.23 18.73 -32.16
N ALA A 316 19.19 18.80 -31.32
CA ALA A 316 18.03 19.66 -31.57
C ALA A 316 18.39 21.15 -31.57
N GLU A 317 19.34 21.58 -30.74
CA GLU A 317 19.84 22.96 -30.72
C GLU A 317 20.77 23.27 -31.89
N GLN A 318 21.65 22.34 -32.27
CA GLN A 318 22.52 22.49 -33.45
C GLN A 318 21.71 22.58 -34.75
N THR A 319 20.70 21.71 -34.93
CA THR A 319 19.80 21.79 -36.10
C THR A 319 18.94 23.07 -36.12
N ARG A 320 18.76 23.74 -34.97
CA ARG A 320 18.11 25.06 -34.88
C ARG A 320 19.08 26.20 -35.20
N ALA A 321 20.34 26.09 -34.80
CA ALA A 321 21.39 27.06 -35.10
C ALA A 321 21.79 27.06 -36.59
N GLU A 322 21.87 25.88 -37.22
CA GLU A 322 22.19 25.75 -38.66
C GLU A 322 21.08 26.31 -39.57
N ARG A 323 19.82 26.30 -39.12
CA ARG A 323 18.71 26.98 -39.82
C ARG A 323 18.70 28.50 -39.63
N GLY A 324 19.52 29.06 -38.73
CA GLY A 324 19.57 30.49 -38.40
C GLY A 324 20.61 31.29 -39.18
N VAL A 325 21.43 30.66 -40.03
CA VAL A 325 22.50 31.34 -40.78
C VAL A 325 22.14 31.43 -42.26
N GLY A 326 21.12 32.23 -42.56
CA GLY A 326 20.72 32.58 -43.92
C GLY A 326 19.78 33.78 -43.89
N GLY A 327 20.30 34.95 -44.25
CA GLY A 327 19.63 36.24 -44.03
C GLY A 327 18.28 36.39 -44.72
N ASP A 328 17.31 36.98 -43.99
CA ASP A 328 16.36 38.00 -44.48
C ASP A 328 15.47 38.48 -43.32
N SER A 329 15.77 39.66 -42.79
CA SER A 329 15.45 40.09 -41.41
C SER A 329 14.09 40.78 -41.17
N LEU A 330 13.20 40.90 -42.17
CA LEU A 330 11.95 41.68 -41.98
C LEU A 330 10.65 40.89 -42.14
N ALA A 331 10.64 39.82 -42.96
CA ALA A 331 9.45 38.97 -43.10
C ALA A 331 9.31 37.95 -41.95
N ASN A 332 10.43 37.49 -41.38
CA ASN A 332 10.42 36.44 -40.35
C ASN A 332 9.97 36.92 -38.98
N ASN A 333 10.22 38.17 -38.59
CA ASN A 333 9.75 38.71 -37.29
C ASN A 333 8.21 38.82 -37.22
N LEU A 334 7.57 39.19 -38.33
CA LEU A 334 6.10 39.21 -38.44
C LEU A 334 5.52 37.79 -38.43
N ASN A 335 6.23 36.82 -39.02
CA ASN A 335 5.79 35.43 -39.03
C ASN A 335 6.06 34.71 -37.70
N GLU A 336 7.19 34.94 -37.02
CA GLU A 336 7.46 34.42 -35.67
C GLU A 336 6.53 35.01 -34.64
N SER A 337 6.21 36.31 -34.70
CA SER A 337 5.21 36.90 -33.80
C SER A 337 3.81 36.33 -34.06
N ARG A 338 3.49 35.97 -35.32
CA ARG A 338 2.21 35.35 -35.68
C ARG A 338 2.18 33.86 -35.31
N ILE A 339 3.28 33.13 -35.47
CA ILE A 339 3.44 31.72 -35.08
C ILE A 339 3.49 31.58 -33.56
N ALA A 340 4.14 32.49 -32.82
CA ALA A 340 4.13 32.52 -31.36
C ALA A 340 2.74 32.87 -30.81
N SER A 341 2.02 33.79 -31.48
CA SER A 341 0.62 34.09 -31.16
C SER A 341 -0.32 32.92 -31.45
N LEU A 342 -0.13 32.24 -32.59
CA LEU A 342 -0.87 31.02 -32.94
C LEU A 342 -0.53 29.86 -31.99
N SER A 343 0.74 29.69 -31.60
CA SER A 343 1.18 28.67 -30.65
C SER A 343 0.66 28.93 -29.23
N ASN A 344 0.60 30.19 -28.78
CA ASN A 344 0.00 30.55 -27.50
C ASN A 344 -1.53 30.36 -27.53
N PHE A 345 -2.19 30.68 -28.64
CA PHE A 345 -3.61 30.41 -28.85
C PHE A 345 -3.90 28.90 -28.85
N ASP A 346 -3.08 28.11 -29.53
CA ASP A 346 -3.20 26.65 -29.62
C ASP A 346 -2.86 25.96 -28.28
N MET A 347 -1.99 26.57 -27.46
CA MET A 347 -1.72 26.11 -26.09
C MET A 347 -2.86 26.48 -25.12
N GLN A 348 -3.42 27.69 -25.23
CA GLN A 348 -4.60 28.09 -24.46
C GLN A 348 -5.84 27.29 -24.83
N GLN A 349 -6.00 26.96 -26.11
CA GLN A 349 -7.07 26.09 -26.59
C GLN A 349 -6.90 24.66 -26.06
N ARG A 350 -5.69 24.08 -26.09
CA ARG A 350 -5.41 22.78 -25.47
C ARG A 350 -5.61 22.76 -23.96
N LEU A 351 -5.29 23.85 -23.26
CA LEU A 351 -5.57 24.00 -21.83
C LEU A 351 -7.08 24.07 -21.55
N ALA A 352 -7.83 24.79 -22.37
CA ALA A 352 -9.29 24.86 -22.28
C ALA A 352 -9.93 23.49 -22.60
N GLU A 353 -9.45 22.79 -23.63
CA GLU A 353 -9.89 21.42 -23.98
C GLU A 353 -9.56 20.40 -22.90
N HIS A 354 -8.38 20.49 -22.27
CA HIS A 354 -8.03 19.64 -21.14
C HIS A 354 -8.87 19.96 -19.90
N GLN A 355 -9.19 21.23 -19.66
CA GLN A 355 -10.10 21.63 -18.59
C GLN A 355 -11.53 21.14 -18.84
N THR A 356 -12.05 21.23 -20.07
CA THR A 356 -13.39 20.72 -20.42
C THR A 356 -13.44 19.19 -20.38
N MET A 357 -12.38 18.51 -20.80
CA MET A 357 -12.27 17.06 -20.66
C MET A 357 -12.24 16.66 -19.18
N HIS A 358 -11.45 17.35 -18.35
CA HIS A 358 -11.40 17.04 -16.93
C HIS A 358 -12.74 17.29 -16.22
N THR A 359 -13.43 18.39 -16.52
CA THR A 359 -14.78 18.64 -15.97
C THR A 359 -15.79 17.60 -16.46
N ALA A 360 -15.71 17.15 -17.71
CA ALA A 360 -16.55 16.06 -18.23
C ALA A 360 -16.27 14.72 -17.52
N THR A 361 -15.00 14.38 -17.25
CA THR A 361 -14.65 13.16 -16.50
C THR A 361 -15.15 13.19 -15.07
N VAL A 362 -15.06 14.35 -14.40
CA VAL A 362 -15.58 14.52 -13.03
C VAL A 362 -17.10 14.40 -13.01
N ALA A 363 -17.80 14.98 -13.99
CA ALA A 363 -19.25 14.84 -14.12
C ALA A 363 -19.66 13.38 -14.35
N ALA A 364 -18.94 12.64 -15.21
CA ALA A 364 -19.21 11.22 -15.44
C ALA A 364 -18.97 10.36 -14.17
N MET A 365 -17.92 10.64 -13.40
CA MET A 365 -17.68 9.95 -12.12
C MET A 365 -18.77 10.28 -11.09
N GLN A 366 -19.24 11.52 -11.03
CA GLN A 366 -20.36 11.92 -10.16
C GLN A 366 -21.66 11.20 -10.55
N GLU A 367 -21.92 11.03 -11.84
CA GLU A 367 -23.07 10.24 -12.33
C GLU A 367 -22.97 8.77 -11.93
N GLN A 368 -21.78 8.16 -12.07
CA GLN A 368 -21.55 6.78 -11.60
C GLN A 368 -21.73 6.65 -10.09
N MET A 369 -21.28 7.61 -9.30
CA MET A 369 -21.51 7.62 -7.85
C MET A 369 -23.00 7.70 -7.52
N ALA A 370 -23.76 8.56 -8.19
CA ALA A 370 -25.21 8.66 -7.99
C ALA A 370 -25.95 7.37 -8.38
N GLN A 371 -25.50 6.70 -9.45
CA GLN A 371 -26.03 5.39 -9.85
C GLN A 371 -25.75 4.33 -8.78
N LEU A 372 -24.54 4.29 -8.22
CA LEU A 372 -24.19 3.36 -7.15
C LEU A 372 -24.99 3.64 -5.87
N GLU A 373 -25.19 4.90 -5.50
CA GLU A 373 -26.07 5.28 -4.38
C GLU A 373 -27.50 4.78 -4.57
N THR A 374 -28.03 4.89 -5.79
CA THR A 374 -29.38 4.40 -6.12
C THR A 374 -29.46 2.87 -5.99
N ILE A 375 -28.43 2.15 -6.45
CA ILE A 375 -28.36 0.69 -6.33
C ILE A 375 -28.30 0.27 -4.86
N ILE A 376 -27.51 0.96 -4.04
CA ILE A 376 -27.41 0.68 -2.60
C ILE A 376 -28.78 0.91 -1.92
N GLN A 377 -29.46 2.01 -2.24
CA GLN A 377 -30.81 2.27 -1.72
C GLN A 377 -31.82 1.18 -2.14
N GLN A 378 -31.78 0.75 -3.40
CA GLN A 378 -32.63 -0.35 -3.88
C GLN A 378 -32.31 -1.68 -3.17
N GLN A 379 -31.03 -1.95 -2.91
CA GLN A 379 -30.59 -3.13 -2.16
C GLN A 379 -31.08 -3.08 -0.71
N ASP A 380 -31.03 -1.91 -0.05
CA ASP A 380 -31.53 -1.70 1.30
C ASP A 380 -33.06 -1.89 1.39
N GLU A 381 -33.81 -1.39 0.40
CA GLU A 381 -35.26 -1.59 0.32
C GLU A 381 -35.62 -3.08 0.13
N LEU A 382 -34.87 -3.80 -0.71
CA LEU A 382 -35.05 -5.25 -0.91
C LEU A 382 -34.68 -6.07 0.33
N LEU A 383 -33.67 -5.65 1.08
CA LEU A 383 -33.32 -6.26 2.37
C LEU A 383 -34.44 -6.04 3.39
N GLN A 384 -34.99 -4.82 3.48
CA GLN A 384 -36.13 -4.53 4.36
C GLN A 384 -37.38 -5.32 3.96
N GLN A 385 -37.67 -5.45 2.66
CA GLN A 385 -38.79 -6.27 2.16
C GLN A 385 -38.60 -7.77 2.44
N ASN A 386 -37.40 -8.31 2.29
CA ASN A 386 -37.12 -9.72 2.59
C ASN A 386 -37.21 -10.02 4.09
N VAL A 387 -36.77 -9.08 4.94
CA VAL A 387 -36.96 -9.19 6.40
C VAL A 387 -38.46 -9.20 6.74
N PHE A 388 -39.27 -8.35 6.09
CA PHE A 388 -40.72 -8.30 6.30
C PHE A 388 -41.49 -9.51 5.73
N GLN A 389 -41.07 -10.06 4.58
CA GLN A 389 -41.72 -11.25 3.98
C GLN A 389 -41.35 -12.55 4.69
N SER A 390 -40.18 -12.62 5.34
CA SER A 390 -39.75 -13.78 6.12
C SER A 390 -40.53 -13.94 7.44
N GLU A 391 -41.26 -12.93 7.90
CA GLU A 391 -42.16 -13.03 9.07
C GLU A 391 -43.47 -13.79 8.74
N ALA A 392 -43.80 -13.99 7.46
CA ALA A 392 -45.08 -14.57 7.03
C ALA A 392 -45.03 -16.08 6.71
N SER A 393 -43.86 -16.72 6.66
CA SER A 393 -43.76 -18.18 6.50
C SER A 393 -42.81 -18.79 7.53
N GLY A 394 -43.38 -19.64 8.40
CA GLY A 394 -42.74 -20.10 9.62
C GLY A 394 -41.42 -20.84 9.40
N GLY A 395 -40.33 -20.21 9.84
CA GLY A 395 -38.97 -20.75 9.87
C GLY A 395 -38.25 -20.36 11.17
N ASP A 396 -38.83 -20.73 12.31
CA ASP A 396 -38.53 -20.15 13.64
C ASP A 396 -37.18 -20.57 14.28
N ALA A 397 -36.41 -21.47 13.65
CA ALA A 397 -35.14 -21.95 14.23
C ALA A 397 -33.89 -21.21 13.71
N VAL A 398 -33.93 -20.73 12.46
CA VAL A 398 -32.77 -20.10 11.81
C VAL A 398 -32.76 -18.59 12.06
N LEU A 399 -33.93 -17.96 12.13
CA LEU A 399 -34.05 -16.52 12.37
C LEU A 399 -33.69 -16.14 13.82
N LEU A 400 -34.06 -16.94 14.81
CA LEU A 400 -33.68 -16.70 16.20
C LEU A 400 -32.17 -16.88 16.43
N ALA A 401 -31.53 -17.77 15.68
CA ALA A 401 -30.08 -17.97 15.68
C ALA A 401 -29.35 -16.84 14.95
N ALA A 402 -29.86 -16.39 13.80
CA ALA A 402 -29.32 -15.27 13.05
C ALA A 402 -29.48 -13.94 13.82
N ALA A 403 -30.67 -13.68 14.37
CA ALA A 403 -30.95 -12.49 15.19
C ALA A 403 -30.18 -12.51 16.52
N ARG A 404 -29.94 -13.67 17.14
CA ARG A 404 -28.99 -13.77 18.27
C ARG A 404 -27.56 -13.54 17.84
N MET A 405 -27.15 -13.98 16.65
CA MET A 405 -25.78 -13.78 16.19
C MET A 405 -25.51 -12.35 15.75
N THR A 406 -26.46 -11.67 15.11
CA THR A 406 -26.34 -10.24 14.76
C THR A 406 -26.50 -9.36 15.98
N ASN A 407 -27.50 -9.59 16.86
CA ASN A 407 -27.62 -8.80 18.08
C ASN A 407 -26.51 -9.06 19.09
N VAL A 408 -25.90 -10.25 19.17
CA VAL A 408 -24.76 -10.47 20.08
C VAL A 408 -23.46 -9.93 19.48
N SER A 409 -23.27 -9.99 18.16
CA SER A 409 -22.10 -9.38 17.51
C SER A 409 -22.20 -7.85 17.52
N ASP A 410 -23.37 -7.29 17.24
CA ASP A 410 -23.61 -5.84 17.33
C ASP A 410 -23.67 -5.36 18.78
N SER A 411 -24.23 -6.12 19.73
CA SER A 411 -24.16 -5.75 21.17
C SER A 411 -22.73 -5.79 21.69
N TYR A 412 -21.93 -6.77 21.30
CA TYR A 412 -20.52 -6.85 21.71
C TYR A 412 -19.68 -5.74 21.06
N LEU A 413 -19.88 -5.46 19.76
CA LEU A 413 -19.18 -4.37 19.07
C LEU A 413 -19.64 -2.98 19.56
N VAL A 414 -20.91 -2.82 19.96
CA VAL A 414 -21.42 -1.59 20.58
C VAL A 414 -20.86 -1.41 21.98
N GLU A 415 -20.80 -2.47 22.79
CA GLU A 415 -20.17 -2.45 24.11
C GLU A 415 -18.67 -2.13 24.01
N GLU A 416 -17.94 -2.78 23.09
CA GLU A 416 -16.52 -2.50 22.84
C GLU A 416 -16.30 -1.06 22.33
N HIS A 417 -17.18 -0.55 21.47
CA HIS A 417 -17.14 0.83 21.01
C HIS A 417 -17.42 1.83 22.15
N GLU A 418 -18.38 1.56 23.03
CA GLU A 418 -18.65 2.37 24.23
C GLU A 418 -17.49 2.33 25.22
N GLU A 419 -16.87 1.16 25.45
CA GLU A 419 -15.68 1.02 26.29
C GLU A 419 -14.48 1.79 25.73
N LEU A 420 -14.29 1.79 24.41
CA LEU A 420 -13.25 2.58 23.75
C LEU A 420 -13.49 4.08 23.87
N LEU A 421 -14.75 4.53 23.77
CA LEU A 421 -15.11 5.93 24.02
C LEU A 421 -14.88 6.32 25.48
N ASP A 422 -15.15 5.43 26.42
CA ASP A 422 -14.86 5.62 27.85
C ASP A 422 -13.37 5.67 28.14
N ALA A 423 -12.59 4.76 27.56
CA ALA A 423 -11.14 4.76 27.65
C ALA A 423 -10.57 6.07 27.08
N LYS A 424 -11.06 6.51 25.92
CA LYS A 424 -10.68 7.79 25.31
C LYS A 424 -10.98 8.98 26.23
N ARG A 425 -12.17 9.01 26.86
CA ARG A 425 -12.53 10.05 27.84
C ARG A 425 -11.59 10.05 29.04
N ARG A 426 -11.24 8.87 29.58
CA ARG A 426 -10.29 8.76 30.70
C ARG A 426 -8.90 9.27 30.30
N PHE A 427 -8.40 8.91 29.12
CA PHE A 427 -7.14 9.43 28.62
C PHE A 427 -7.15 10.95 28.44
N GLU A 428 -8.25 11.52 27.96
CA GLU A 428 -8.39 12.97 27.82
C GLU A 428 -8.42 13.68 29.20
N GLN A 429 -9.07 13.08 30.19
CA GLN A 429 -9.08 13.57 31.57
C GLN A 429 -7.68 13.50 32.21
N GLU A 430 -6.98 12.37 32.08
CA GLU A 430 -5.61 12.21 32.57
C GLU A 430 -4.66 13.22 31.89
N ARG A 431 -4.79 13.39 30.57
CA ARG A 431 -4.03 14.40 29.83
C ARG A 431 -4.32 15.82 30.34
N ALA A 432 -5.58 16.13 30.68
CA ALA A 432 -5.93 17.42 31.27
C ALA A 432 -5.32 17.61 32.67
N CYS A 433 -5.32 16.57 33.51
CA CYS A 433 -4.65 16.58 34.80
C CYS A 433 -3.13 16.82 34.65
N PHE A 434 -2.46 16.11 33.75
CA PHE A 434 -1.03 16.31 33.49
C PHE A 434 -0.72 17.71 32.95
N GLU A 435 -1.59 18.28 32.13
CA GLU A 435 -1.42 19.65 31.64
C GLU A 435 -1.56 20.68 32.77
N GLN A 436 -2.46 20.45 33.73
CA GLN A 436 -2.59 21.28 34.94
C GLN A 436 -1.38 21.14 35.86
N GLU A 437 -0.92 19.92 36.11
CA GLU A 437 0.32 19.66 36.86
C GLU A 437 1.50 20.35 36.20
N ARG A 438 1.65 20.23 34.87
CA ARG A 438 2.71 20.91 34.12
C ARG A 438 2.66 22.42 34.33
N LYS A 439 1.47 23.04 34.30
CA LYS A 439 1.31 24.46 34.61
C LYS A 439 1.71 24.78 36.05
N HIS A 440 1.27 23.99 37.02
CA HIS A 440 1.63 24.18 38.42
C HIS A 440 3.15 24.07 38.66
N TYR A 441 3.83 23.11 38.06
CA TYR A 441 5.28 22.98 38.17
C TYR A 441 6.02 24.12 37.45
N THR A 442 5.50 24.56 36.31
CA THR A 442 6.06 25.71 35.58
C THR A 442 5.94 26.98 36.42
N ASP A 443 4.77 27.24 36.99
CA ASP A 443 4.52 28.40 37.84
C ASP A 443 5.34 28.36 39.14
N ALA A 444 5.47 27.19 39.77
CA ALA A 444 6.32 27.00 40.93
C ALA A 444 7.79 27.28 40.60
N SER A 445 8.27 26.81 39.44
CA SER A 445 9.63 27.08 38.97
C SER A 445 9.88 28.58 38.71
N ILE A 446 8.90 29.28 38.14
CA ILE A 446 8.97 30.74 37.94
C ILE A 446 8.98 31.48 39.29
N LYS A 447 8.14 31.08 40.25
CA LYS A 447 8.12 31.68 41.60
C LYS A 447 9.45 31.50 42.31
N LEU A 448 10.00 30.29 42.30
CA LEU A 448 11.32 30.01 42.86
C LEU A 448 12.43 30.81 42.18
N ALA A 449 12.36 31.02 40.87
CA ALA A 449 13.31 31.87 40.16
C ALA A 449 13.24 33.33 40.63
N LYS A 450 12.03 33.88 40.81
CA LYS A 450 11.82 35.24 41.34
C LYS A 450 12.29 35.39 42.78
N GLU A 451 12.00 34.41 43.65
CA GLU A 451 12.48 34.41 45.03
C GLU A 451 14.01 34.34 45.10
N ARG A 452 14.64 33.51 44.27
CA ARG A 452 16.10 33.48 44.16
C ARG A 452 16.66 34.82 43.71
N GLU A 453 16.01 35.51 42.78
CA GLU A 453 16.42 36.85 42.35
C GLU A 453 16.30 37.87 43.49
N LEU A 454 15.19 37.88 44.23
CA LEU A 454 15.01 38.75 45.40
C LEU A 454 16.08 38.51 46.46
N ILE A 455 16.35 37.25 46.81
CA ILE A 455 17.40 36.90 47.78
C ILE A 455 18.78 37.37 47.29
N GLN A 456 19.05 37.27 45.98
CA GLN A 456 20.29 37.79 45.40
C GLN A 456 20.36 39.32 45.47
N GLN A 457 19.24 40.02 45.26
CA GLN A 457 19.17 41.48 45.39
C GLN A 457 19.38 41.91 46.84
N GLU A 458 18.72 41.26 47.81
CA GLU A 458 18.89 41.50 49.25
C GLU A 458 20.33 41.22 49.71
N ARG A 459 20.94 40.15 49.20
CA ARG A 459 22.36 39.87 49.47
C ARG A 459 23.25 41.00 48.93
N LYS A 460 22.98 41.49 47.72
CA LYS A 460 23.72 42.62 47.14
C LYS A 460 23.51 43.92 47.94
N THR A 461 22.30 44.19 48.46
CA THR A 461 22.06 45.37 49.30
C THR A 461 22.76 45.24 50.64
N LEU A 462 22.67 44.09 51.31
CA LEU A 462 23.39 43.81 52.55
C LEU A 462 24.91 43.88 52.38
N GLU A 463 25.45 43.41 51.26
CA GLU A 463 26.87 43.55 50.95
C GLU A 463 27.27 45.03 50.75
N ARG A 464 26.42 45.85 50.12
CA ARG A 464 26.63 47.31 50.04
C ARG A 464 26.55 47.98 51.40
N GLU A 465 25.55 47.67 52.22
CA GLU A 465 25.40 48.20 53.58
C GLU A 465 26.57 47.79 54.48
N ARG A 466 27.04 46.54 54.36
CA ARG A 466 28.26 46.09 55.04
C ARG A 466 29.47 46.87 54.57
N SER A 467 29.60 47.14 53.27
CA SER A 467 30.67 47.97 52.73
C SER A 467 30.61 49.41 53.25
N THR A 468 29.44 50.04 53.26
CA THR A 468 29.29 51.40 53.78
C THR A 468 29.55 51.47 55.28
N MET A 469 29.13 50.47 56.07
CA MET A 469 29.47 50.37 57.48
C MET A 469 30.97 50.16 57.70
N LEU A 470 31.65 49.37 56.86
CA LEU A 470 33.11 49.21 56.89
C LEU A 470 33.83 50.52 56.52
N ASP A 471 33.29 51.28 55.58
CA ASP A 471 33.86 52.58 55.18
C ASP A 471 33.63 53.65 56.25
N LEU A 472 32.47 53.66 56.92
CA LEU A 472 32.22 54.46 58.13
C LEU A 472 33.13 54.03 59.29
N GLN A 473 33.32 52.73 59.51
CA GLN A 473 34.23 52.23 60.55
C GLN A 473 35.68 52.67 60.30
N LYS A 474 36.13 52.69 59.04
CA LYS A 474 37.45 53.21 58.64
C LYS A 474 37.58 54.71 58.92
N THR A 475 36.53 55.51 58.70
CA THR A 475 36.56 56.95 59.02
C THR A 475 36.55 57.20 60.53
N TYR A 476 35.89 56.36 61.34
CA TYR A 476 35.95 56.43 62.80
C TYR A 476 37.27 55.92 63.40
N THR A 477 37.98 54.97 62.77
CA THR A 477 39.30 54.51 63.24
C THR A 477 40.46 55.46 62.90
N SER A 478 40.20 56.54 62.17
CA SER A 478 41.20 57.58 61.83
C SER A 478 41.34 58.67 62.91
N CYS A 479 40.54 58.65 63.98
CA CYS A 479 40.64 59.63 65.07
C CYS A 479 40.72 58.93 66.44
N GLY A 480 41.96 58.76 66.91
CA GLY A 480 42.32 58.87 68.33
C GLY A 480 41.96 57.69 69.25
N SER A 481 42.94 56.83 69.50
CA SER A 481 43.14 56.26 70.86
C SER A 481 43.56 57.39 71.82
N PRO A 482 43.33 57.35 73.16
CA PRO A 482 43.97 56.37 74.08
C PRO A 482 43.07 55.97 75.29
N SER A 483 43.23 54.85 75.99
CA SER A 483 44.33 54.53 76.90
C SER A 483 44.00 53.20 77.61
N THR A 484 45.02 52.34 77.72
CA THR A 484 45.15 51.08 78.50
C THR A 484 45.01 51.33 80.04
N PRO A 485 45.01 50.33 80.99
CA PRO A 485 45.59 48.97 80.94
C PRO A 485 44.96 47.85 81.84
N HIS A 486 45.58 46.65 81.79
CA HIS A 486 45.54 45.51 82.74
C HIS A 486 44.25 44.67 82.77
N ARG A 487 44.27 43.32 82.69
CA ARG A 487 45.00 42.41 83.59
C ARG A 487 45.02 40.96 83.04
N SER A 488 46.22 40.38 83.04
CA SER A 488 46.63 38.98 83.28
C SER A 488 45.76 37.76 82.92
N ARG A 489 46.37 36.86 82.10
CA ARG A 489 46.71 35.44 82.37
C ARG A 489 45.94 34.76 83.54
N ALA A 490 45.40 33.54 83.50
CA ALA A 490 45.62 32.36 82.65
C ALA A 490 44.53 31.27 83.00
N PRO A 491 44.66 29.96 82.69
CA PRO A 491 43.66 29.16 81.97
C PRO A 491 42.93 28.09 82.82
N LEU A 492 41.72 27.66 82.47
CA LEU A 492 41.16 26.36 82.91
C LEU A 492 40.12 25.81 81.91
N THR A 493 40.42 24.65 81.33
CA THR A 493 39.45 23.63 80.91
C THR A 493 39.38 22.55 82.00
N PRO A 494 38.41 21.61 82.02
CA PRO A 494 37.02 21.61 81.54
C PRO A 494 36.02 21.15 82.65
N VAL A 495 34.76 21.60 82.62
CA VAL A 495 33.68 20.95 83.40
C VAL A 495 32.43 20.78 82.55
N ARG A 496 31.99 19.52 82.56
CA ARG A 496 30.77 18.91 82.05
C ARG A 496 29.52 19.69 82.49
N GLY A 497 28.72 20.18 81.54
CA GLY A 497 27.44 20.83 81.82
C GLY A 497 26.60 21.02 80.56
N GLN A 498 25.60 20.14 80.40
CA GLN A 498 24.33 20.33 79.67
C GLN A 498 24.39 20.96 78.27
N SER A 499 24.38 20.10 77.26
CA SER A 499 24.04 20.42 75.88
C SER A 499 22.57 20.86 75.79
N GLN A 500 22.33 22.17 75.86
CA GLN A 500 21.10 22.76 75.35
C GLN A 500 21.20 22.81 73.82
N TYR A 501 20.62 21.82 73.16
CA TYR A 501 20.29 21.95 71.75
C TYR A 501 19.23 23.04 71.63
N VAL A 502 19.63 24.19 71.08
CA VAL A 502 18.68 25.18 70.55
C VAL A 502 18.01 24.52 69.36
N THR A 503 16.76 24.10 69.55
CA THR A 503 15.87 23.62 68.50
C THR A 503 15.65 24.77 67.51
N VAL A 504 16.35 24.76 66.38
CA VAL A 504 16.00 25.61 65.25
C VAL A 504 14.64 25.11 64.75
N ALA A 505 13.60 25.90 65.00
CA ALA A 505 12.25 25.60 64.56
C ALA A 505 12.23 25.44 63.04
N THR A 506 11.87 24.25 62.57
CA THR A 506 11.60 24.00 61.15
C THR A 506 10.42 24.88 60.72
N PRO A 507 10.54 25.69 59.65
CA PRO A 507 9.42 26.47 59.14
C PRO A 507 8.27 25.55 58.67
N GLY A 508 7.03 25.95 58.96
CA GLY A 508 5.82 25.12 58.84
C GLY A 508 5.54 24.49 57.48
N TRP A 509 6.11 25.01 56.38
CA TRP A 509 5.88 24.49 55.03
C TRP A 509 6.58 23.15 54.73
N LEU A 510 7.53 22.71 55.58
CA LEU A 510 8.18 21.40 55.42
C LEU A 510 7.32 20.21 55.92
N LYS A 511 6.21 20.48 56.61
CA LYS A 511 5.24 19.45 57.03
C LYS A 511 4.20 19.15 55.94
N ASP A 512 3.91 20.10 55.07
CA ASP A 512 2.87 19.95 54.05
C ASP A 512 3.31 19.05 52.89
N ILE A 513 4.62 18.97 52.60
CA ILE A 513 5.18 18.09 51.57
C ILE A 513 5.01 16.60 51.92
N ARG A 514 4.91 16.22 53.19
CA ARG A 514 4.65 14.81 53.59
C ARG A 514 3.18 14.41 53.47
N HIS A 515 2.25 15.36 53.49
CA HIS A 515 0.82 15.07 53.32
C HIS A 515 0.41 14.98 51.85
N GLU A 516 1.07 15.73 50.96
CA GLU A 516 0.81 15.66 49.51
C GLU A 516 1.33 14.36 48.87
N GLN A 517 2.49 13.84 49.29
CA GLN A 517 3.03 12.57 48.77
C GLN A 517 2.24 11.32 49.22
N ALA A 518 1.44 11.42 50.28
CA ALA A 518 0.60 10.31 50.75
C ALA A 518 -0.72 10.18 49.97
N ARG A 519 -1.13 11.19 49.19
CA ARG A 519 -2.34 11.14 48.35
C ARG A 519 -2.09 10.61 46.93
N ALA A 520 -0.84 10.59 46.47
CA ALA A 520 -0.48 10.11 45.13
C ALA A 520 -0.22 8.59 45.04
N VAL A 521 -0.48 7.82 46.10
CA VAL A 521 -0.27 6.35 46.15
C VAL A 521 -1.61 5.58 46.25
N LEU A 522 -2.75 6.24 46.03
CA LEU A 522 -4.08 5.61 46.04
C LEU A 522 -4.97 6.00 44.85
N PHE A 523 -4.38 6.06 43.65
CA PHE A 523 -5.14 5.89 42.41
C PHE A 523 -4.40 4.93 41.48
#